data_AF-A0AAV5K273-F1
#
_entry.id   AF-A0AAV5K273-F1
#
_cell.length_a   1.000
_cell.length_b   1.000
_cell.length_c   1.000
_cell.angle_alpha   90.00
_cell.angle_beta   90.00
_cell.angle_gamma   90.00
#
_symmetry.space_group_name_H-M   'P 1'
#
loop_
_entity.id
_entity.type
_entity.pdbx_description
1 polymer ?
#
loop_
_entity_poly.entity_id
_entity_poly.type
_entity_poly.pdbx_seq_one_letter_code
_entity_poly.pdbx_strand_id
1 'polypeptide(L)'
;MSVSLFDISSLTGLPCTGEEISALLTLPPGVEYNSTDMKPSYPAFVRFACDKSKPVSAQKHISFLLVLICKYMVCSVGKGPTKVIPLAVALAHGKHFALGPFLLAYLYRSC
;
A
#
# COMPACT_ATOMS: atom_id res chain seq x y z
N MET A 1 -16.89 8.54 -19.49
CA MET A 1 -16.01 7.39 -19.78
C MET A 1 -15.81 6.64 -18.48
N SER A 2 -16.16 5.36 -18.40
CA SER A 2 -15.95 4.53 -17.21
C SER A 2 -14.57 3.88 -17.27
N VAL A 3 -13.72 4.13 -16.28
CA VAL A 3 -12.43 3.44 -16.15
C VAL A 3 -12.70 1.98 -15.78
N SER A 4 -11.98 1.03 -16.36
CA SER A 4 -12.06 -0.41 -16.05
C SER A 4 -10.76 -0.92 -15.42
N LEU A 5 -10.79 -2.13 -14.85
CA LEU A 5 -9.59 -2.80 -14.35
C LEU A 5 -8.55 -3.03 -15.46
N PHE A 6 -9.02 -3.29 -16.68
CA PHE A 6 -8.15 -3.48 -17.83
C PHE A 6 -7.39 -2.19 -18.17
N ASP A 7 -8.08 -1.04 -18.12
CA ASP A 7 -7.44 0.26 -18.33
C ASP A 7 -6.35 0.53 -17.29
N ILE A 8 -6.63 0.27 -16.02
CA ILE A 8 -5.65 0.40 -14.93
C ILE A 8 -4.43 -0.49 -15.17
N SER A 9 -4.64 -1.76 -15.53
CA SER A 9 -3.55 -2.70 -15.76
C SER A 9 -2.71 -2.31 -16.97
N SER A 10 -3.35 -1.85 -18.05
CA SER A 10 -2.64 -1.37 -19.24
C SER A 10 -1.79 -0.12 -18.96
N LEU A 11 -2.25 0.77 -18.07
CA LEU A 11 -1.55 2.01 -17.72
C LEU A 11 -0.43 1.79 -16.69
N THR A 12 -0.64 0.88 -15.73
CA THR A 12 0.26 0.70 -14.59
C THR A 12 1.17 -0.52 -14.71
N GLY A 13 0.89 -1.43 -15.65
CA GLY A 13 1.53 -2.74 -15.73
C GLY A 13 1.19 -3.64 -14.54
N LEU A 14 0.28 -3.24 -13.65
CA LEU A 14 -0.11 -4.03 -12.50
C LEU A 14 -1.04 -5.17 -12.94
N PRO A 15 -0.87 -6.38 -12.41
CA PRO A 15 -1.74 -7.49 -12.76
C PRO A 15 -3.17 -7.24 -12.27
N CYS A 16 -4.15 -7.49 -13.15
CA CYS A 16 -5.58 -7.46 -12.80
C CYS A 16 -5.97 -8.59 -11.82
N THR A 17 -5.17 -9.65 -11.81
CA THR A 17 -5.43 -10.93 -11.14
C THR A 17 -4.29 -11.22 -10.16
N GLY A 18 -4.63 -11.64 -8.95
CA GLY A 18 -3.67 -11.97 -7.90
C GLY A 18 -4.38 -12.59 -6.70
N GLU A 19 -3.63 -12.90 -5.65
CA GLU A 19 -4.23 -13.46 -4.42
C GLU A 19 -5.22 -12.48 -3.79
N GLU A 20 -6.29 -13.04 -3.21
CA GLU A 20 -7.28 -12.32 -2.42
C GLU A 20 -6.62 -11.68 -1.18
N ILE A 21 -6.77 -10.37 -1.06
CA ILE A 21 -6.12 -9.57 0.00
C ILE A 21 -6.80 -9.78 1.37
N SER A 22 -8.04 -10.30 1.35
CA SER A 22 -8.89 -10.53 2.52
C SER A 22 -8.18 -11.35 3.62
N ALA A 23 -7.41 -12.38 3.24
CA ALA A 23 -6.67 -13.23 4.17
C ALA A 23 -5.46 -12.51 4.81
N LEU A 24 -4.80 -11.61 4.08
CA LEU A 24 -3.62 -10.89 4.55
C LEU A 24 -3.95 -9.73 5.49
N LEU A 25 -5.15 -9.18 5.37
CA LEU A 25 -5.65 -8.14 6.28
C LEU A 25 -6.15 -8.72 7.62
N THR A 26 -6.40 -10.03 7.69
CA THR A 26 -6.82 -10.73 8.91
C THR A 26 -5.66 -11.36 9.68
N LEU A 27 -4.50 -11.55 9.04
CA LEU A 27 -3.32 -12.12 9.68
C LEU A 27 -2.72 -11.13 10.69
N PRO A 28 -2.41 -11.57 11.93
CA PRO A 28 -1.64 -10.75 12.85
C PRO A 28 -0.26 -10.45 12.24
N PRO A 29 0.35 -9.29 12.56
CA PRO A 29 1.64 -8.89 12.01
C PRO A 29 2.75 -9.81 12.52
N GLY A 30 2.96 -10.95 11.85
CA GLY A 30 4.07 -11.87 12.09
C GLY A 30 5.35 -11.50 11.34
N VAL A 31 5.38 -10.34 10.69
CA VAL A 31 6.50 -9.92 9.84
C VAL A 31 7.19 -8.73 10.49
N GLU A 32 8.50 -8.86 10.70
CA GLU A 32 9.39 -7.89 11.33
C GLU A 32 9.49 -6.59 10.53
N TYR A 33 8.42 -5.80 10.49
CA TYR A 33 8.54 -4.38 10.23
C TYR A 33 8.90 -3.72 11.56
N ASN A 34 10.13 -3.20 11.66
CA ASN A 34 10.58 -2.48 12.85
C ASN A 34 9.63 -1.31 13.14
N SER A 35 8.69 -1.57 14.03
CA SER A 35 7.57 -0.68 14.36
C SER A 35 8.05 0.56 15.12
N THR A 36 9.31 0.57 15.55
CA THR A 36 10.02 1.68 16.17
C THR A 36 10.18 2.90 15.26
N ASP A 37 10.16 2.72 13.93
CA ASP A 37 10.17 3.83 12.95
C ASP A 37 8.77 4.37 12.62
N MET A 38 7.71 3.73 13.13
CA MET A 38 6.35 4.14 12.82
C MET A 38 5.99 5.42 13.59
N LYS A 39 6.04 6.55 12.90
CA LYS A 39 5.62 7.84 13.46
C LYS A 39 4.12 7.80 13.80
N PRO A 40 3.69 8.42 14.91
CA PRO A 40 2.31 8.34 15.40
C PRO A 40 1.27 9.00 14.48
N SER A 41 1.73 9.82 13.53
CA SER A 41 0.87 10.60 12.64
C SER A 41 1.18 10.32 11.17
N TYR A 42 0.15 10.10 10.35
CA TYR A 42 0.27 9.80 8.93
C TYR A 42 1.10 10.84 8.14
N PRO A 43 0.90 12.17 8.30
CA PRO A 43 1.78 13.18 7.72
C PRO A 43 3.27 13.03 8.09
N ALA A 44 3.57 12.70 9.35
CA ALA A 44 4.95 12.50 9.79
C ALA A 44 5.56 11.23 9.18
N PHE A 45 4.76 10.18 9.03
CA PHE A 45 5.13 8.96 8.34
C PHE A 45 5.44 9.19 6.85
N VAL A 46 4.59 9.94 6.13
CA VAL A 46 4.83 10.30 4.73
C VAL A 46 6.14 11.07 4.55
N ARG A 47 6.44 12.02 5.45
CA ARG A 47 7.71 12.76 5.41
C ARG A 47 8.93 11.86 5.59
N PHE A 48 8.84 10.87 6.47
CA PHE A 48 9.91 9.89 6.66
C PHE A 48 10.08 8.96 5.45
N ALA A 49 8.98 8.41 4.93
CA ALA A 49 8.98 7.50 3.80
C ALA A 49 9.45 8.17 2.50
N CYS A 50 9.11 9.45 2.29
CA CYS A 50 9.46 10.22 1.10
C CYS A 50 10.74 11.05 1.23
N ASP A 51 11.56 10.81 2.26
CA ASP A 51 12.85 11.48 2.41
C ASP A 51 13.81 11.08 1.28
N LYS A 52 14.14 12.05 0.42
CA LYS A 52 15.03 11.87 -0.74
C LYS A 52 16.51 11.85 -0.40
N SER A 53 16.88 12.21 0.84
CA SER A 53 18.27 12.40 1.26
C SER A 53 19.05 11.09 1.43
N LYS A 54 18.35 9.97 1.71
CA LYS A 54 18.99 8.67 1.95
C LYS A 54 18.68 7.67 0.84
N PRO A 55 19.60 6.75 0.51
CA PRO A 55 19.36 5.69 -0.47
C PRO A 55 18.13 4.85 -0.12
N VAL A 56 17.52 4.26 -1.16
CA VAL A 56 16.34 3.41 -1.02
C VAL A 56 16.75 2.09 -0.35
N SER A 57 16.51 1.99 0.96
CA SER A 57 16.62 0.72 1.69
C SER A 57 15.34 -0.12 1.53
N ALA A 58 15.42 -1.42 1.81
CA ALA A 58 14.24 -2.30 1.85
C ALA A 58 13.13 -1.72 2.76
N GLN A 59 13.50 -1.14 3.90
CA GLN A 59 12.58 -0.48 4.82
C GLN A 59 11.90 0.76 4.20
N LYS A 60 12.64 1.57 3.43
CA LYS A 60 12.05 2.70 2.69
C LYS A 60 11.11 2.23 1.58
N HIS A 61 11.45 1.13 0.90
CA HIS A 61 10.59 0.55 -0.13
C HIS A 61 9.25 0.07 0.46
N ILE A 62 9.28 -0.64 1.60
CA ILE A 62 8.08 -1.04 2.33
C ILE A 62 7.30 0.20 2.80
N SER A 63 7.98 1.21 3.35
CA SER A 63 7.35 2.45 3.81
C SER A 63 6.62 3.17 2.68
N PHE A 64 7.24 3.22 1.50
CA PHE A 64 6.64 3.81 0.30
C PHE A 64 5.38 3.07 -0.13
N LEU A 65 5.42 1.74 -0.20
CA LEU A 65 4.25 0.91 -0.52
C LEU A 65 3.12 1.11 0.49
N LEU A 66 3.47 1.25 1.78
CA LEU A 66 2.52 1.52 2.84
C LEU A 66 1.81 2.87 2.66
N VAL A 67 2.54 3.93 2.30
CA VAL A 67 1.95 5.24 1.96
C VAL A 67 1.00 5.11 0.77
N LEU A 68 1.39 4.35 -0.26
CA LEU A 68 0.60 4.17 -1.47
C LEU A 68 -0.73 3.46 -1.17
N ILE A 69 -0.68 2.35 -0.42
CA ILE A 69 -1.88 1.61 0.00
C ILE A 69 -2.78 2.49 0.87
N CYS A 70 -2.23 3.20 1.85
CA CYS A 70 -3.02 4.07 2.73
C CYS A 70 -3.70 5.22 1.97
N LYS A 71 -3.00 5.83 1.00
CA LYS A 71 -3.51 6.96 0.24
C LYS A 71 -4.59 6.55 -0.76
N TYR A 72 -4.37 5.46 -1.49
CA TYR A 72 -5.19 5.11 -2.65
C TYR A 72 -6.15 3.94 -2.44
N MET A 73 -6.01 3.14 -1.37
CA MET A 73 -6.82 1.92 -1.21
C MET A 73 -7.67 1.89 0.06
N VAL A 74 -7.12 2.32 1.21
CA VAL A 74 -7.76 2.07 2.53
C VAL A 74 -8.22 3.35 3.24
N CYS A 75 -7.85 4.54 2.76
CA CYS A 75 -8.22 5.83 3.37
C CYS A 75 -8.03 5.87 4.91
N SER A 76 -6.86 5.47 5.42
CA SER A 76 -6.58 5.51 6.86
C SER A 76 -6.15 6.92 7.30
N VAL A 77 -7.07 7.88 7.24
CA VAL A 77 -6.82 9.25 7.75
C VAL A 77 -7.08 9.24 9.26
N GLY A 78 -6.05 8.92 10.06
CA GLY A 78 -6.05 9.20 11.50
C GLY A 78 -5.62 8.05 12.42
N LYS A 79 -5.73 6.79 11.99
CA LYS A 79 -5.11 5.64 12.68
C LYS A 79 -3.91 5.21 11.85
N GLY A 80 -2.75 5.02 12.48
CA GLY A 80 -1.51 4.64 11.79
C GLY A 80 -1.71 3.41 10.87
N PRO A 81 -0.81 3.20 9.90
CA PRO A 81 -0.97 2.21 8.83
C PRO A 81 -0.89 0.74 9.27
N THR A 82 -1.05 0.45 10.56
CA THR A 82 -0.74 -0.83 11.21
C THR A 82 -1.42 -2.04 10.58
N LYS A 83 -2.68 -1.88 10.11
CA LYS A 83 -3.47 -2.98 9.54
C LYS A 83 -3.02 -3.39 8.14
N VAL A 84 -2.30 -2.53 7.42
CA VAL A 84 -1.89 -2.76 6.03
C VAL A 84 -0.39 -3.04 5.90
N ILE A 85 0.33 -3.12 7.03
CA ILE A 85 1.76 -3.48 7.07
C ILE A 85 2.01 -4.85 6.42
N PRO A 86 1.26 -5.93 6.76
CA PRO A 86 1.52 -7.24 6.15
C PRO A 86 1.41 -7.22 4.63
N LEU A 87 0.46 -6.43 4.10
CA LEU A 87 0.28 -6.26 2.67
C LEU A 87 1.45 -5.53 2.01
N ALA A 88 1.94 -4.44 2.62
CA ALA A 88 3.09 -3.69 2.10
C ALA A 88 4.38 -4.53 2.09
N VAL A 89 4.60 -5.36 3.11
CA VAL A 89 5.76 -6.25 3.15
C VAL A 89 5.63 -7.37 2.11
N ALA A 90 4.46 -7.97 1.97
CA ALA A 90 4.21 -9.00 0.97
C ALA A 90 4.45 -8.47 -0.46
N LEU A 91 4.01 -7.24 -0.75
CA LEU A 91 4.31 -6.55 -2.01
C LEU A 91 5.81 -6.30 -2.20
N ALA A 92 6.52 -5.88 -1.15
CA ALA A 92 7.96 -5.68 -1.20
C ALA A 92 8.75 -6.97 -1.49
N HIS A 93 8.21 -8.12 -1.09
CA HIS A 93 8.76 -9.44 -1.42
C HIS A 93 8.33 -9.95 -2.81
N GLY A 94 7.64 -9.14 -3.61
CA GLY A 94 7.24 -9.48 -4.98
C GLY A 94 5.99 -10.36 -5.06
N LYS A 95 5.19 -10.47 -3.99
CA LYS A 95 3.88 -11.14 -4.10
C LYS A 95 2.90 -10.27 -4.88
N HIS A 96 2.11 -10.91 -5.74
CA HIS A 96 1.11 -10.25 -6.57
C HIS A 96 -0.29 -10.39 -5.96
N PHE A 97 -0.93 -9.24 -5.71
CA PHE A 97 -2.28 -9.17 -5.16
C PHE A 97 -3.23 -8.49 -6.13
N ALA A 98 -4.51 -8.87 -6.08
CA ALA A 98 -5.57 -8.25 -6.87
C ALA A 98 -5.93 -6.86 -6.32
N LEU A 99 -5.03 -5.88 -6.44
CA LEU A 99 -5.22 -4.51 -5.95
C LEU A 99 -5.99 -3.62 -6.93
N GLY A 100 -6.17 -4.08 -8.18
CA GLY A 100 -6.92 -3.36 -9.22
C GLY A 100 -8.31 -2.89 -8.77
N PRO A 101 -9.16 -3.76 -8.17
CA PRO A 101 -10.48 -3.37 -7.65
C PRO A 101 -10.44 -2.24 -6.62
N PHE A 102 -9.42 -2.21 -5.75
CA PHE A 102 -9.28 -1.14 -4.75
C PHE A 102 -8.92 0.20 -5.39
N LEU A 103 -8.00 0.17 -6.36
CA LEU A 103 -7.64 1.38 -7.11
C LEU A 103 -8.82 1.89 -7.94
N LEU A 104 -9.57 0.97 -8.55
CA LEU A 104 -10.76 1.30 -9.31
C LEU A 104 -11.83 1.95 -8.43
N ALA A 105 -12.11 1.37 -7.26
CA ALA A 105 -13.04 1.95 -6.29
C ALA A 105 -12.61 3.36 -5.85
N TYR A 106 -11.32 3.61 -5.67
CA TYR A 106 -10.79 4.94 -5.36
C TYR A 106 -11.01 5.95 -6.49
N LEU A 107 -10.78 5.55 -7.74
CA LEU A 107 -11.02 6.41 -8.90
C LEU A 107 -12.50 6.77 -9.03
N TYR A 108 -13.40 5.79 -8.85
CA TYR A 108 -14.84 6.06 -8.86
C TYR A 108 -15.32 6.94 -7.71
N ARG A 109 -14.69 6.84 -6.53
CA ARG A 109 -15.04 7.68 -5.38
C ARG A 109 -14.57 9.13 -5.52
N SER A 110 -13.54 9.37 -6.33
CA SER A 110 -12.93 10.69 -6.52
C SER A 110 -13.56 11.49 -7.67
N CYS A 111 -14.58 10.92 -8.33
CA CYS A 111 -15.47 11.59 -9.27
C CYS A 111 -16.77 11.99 -8.59
#